data_AF-F0LMU5-F1
#
_entry.id   AF-F0LMU5-F1
#
_cell.length_a   1.000
_cell.length_b   1.000
_cell.length_c   1.000
_cell.angle_alpha   90.00
_cell.angle_beta   90.00
_cell.angle_gamma   90.00
#
_symmetry.space_group_name_H-M   'P 1'
#
loop_
_entity.id
_entity.type
_entity.pdbx_description
1 polymer ?
#
loop_
_entity_poly.entity_id
_entity_poly.type
_entity_poly.pdbx_seq_one_letter_code
_entity_poly.pdbx_strand_id
1 'polypeptide(L)'
;MDIKRVIKELNEKGEISLETWKPLSAKKNGDGTVDILYRNLLLGDENDPVFLWVYVNIIEEDEEDTEVRILERMTFKKEDLAWVAKFVSKFG
;
A
#
# COMPACT_ATOMS: atom_id res chain seq x y z
N MET A 1 -6.95 13.21 -8.74
CA MET A 1 -7.75 12.19 -8.01
C MET A 1 -7.65 12.21 -6.46
N ASP A 2 -8.69 11.82 -5.70
CA ASP A 2 -8.65 11.61 -4.23
C ASP A 2 -8.08 10.22 -3.87
N ILE A 3 -7.19 10.14 -2.88
CA ILE A 3 -6.61 8.88 -2.36
C ILE A 3 -7.72 7.93 -1.87
N LYS A 4 -8.80 8.46 -1.29
CA LYS A 4 -9.93 7.62 -0.84
C LYS A 4 -10.58 6.87 -1.99
N ARG A 5 -10.64 7.48 -3.18
CA ARG A 5 -11.18 6.86 -4.40
C ARG A 5 -10.27 5.74 -4.89
N VAL A 6 -8.95 5.95 -4.90
CA VAL A 6 -7.96 4.89 -5.21
C VAL A 6 -8.18 3.67 -4.31
N ILE A 7 -8.26 3.89 -3.00
CA ILE A 7 -8.43 2.82 -2.01
C ILE A 7 -9.76 2.08 -2.22
N LYS A 8 -10.84 2.84 -2.49
CA LYS A 8 -12.17 2.28 -2.75
C LYS A 8 -12.15 1.39 -3.99
N GLU A 9 -11.56 1.87 -5.08
CA GLU A 9 -11.44 1.14 -6.35
C GLU A 9 -10.68 -0.19 -6.18
N LEU A 10 -9.56 -0.17 -5.44
CA LEU A 10 -8.80 -1.39 -5.13
C LEU A 10 -9.63 -2.41 -4.34
N ASN A 11 -10.53 -1.94 -3.47
CA ASN A 11 -11.43 -2.81 -2.72
C ASN A 11 -12.58 -3.34 -3.56
N GLU A 12 -13.19 -2.51 -4.40
CA GLU A 12 -14.27 -2.91 -5.30
C GLU A 12 -13.82 -3.93 -6.35
N LYS A 13 -12.57 -3.81 -6.83
CA LYS A 13 -11.91 -4.81 -7.69
C LYS A 13 -11.55 -6.12 -6.97
N GLY A 14 -11.61 -6.15 -5.64
CA GLY A 14 -11.17 -7.28 -4.83
C GLY A 14 -9.64 -7.46 -4.76
N GLU A 15 -8.87 -6.48 -5.25
CA GLU A 15 -7.40 -6.51 -5.21
C GLU A 15 -6.89 -6.36 -3.77
N ILE A 16 -7.50 -5.45 -2.99
CA ILE A 16 -7.21 -5.22 -1.57
C ILE A 16 -8.52 -5.15 -0.76
N SER A 17 -8.78 -6.17 0.07
CA SER A 17 -9.95 -6.15 0.98
C SER A 17 -9.74 -5.25 2.18
N LEU A 18 -10.63 -4.26 2.38
CA LEU A 18 -10.66 -3.38 3.55
C LEU A 18 -11.12 -4.07 4.84
N GLU A 19 -11.68 -5.27 4.75
CA GLU A 19 -11.97 -6.11 5.91
C GLU A 19 -10.69 -6.75 6.48
N THR A 20 -9.66 -6.91 5.63
CA THR A 20 -8.36 -7.46 6.02
C THR A 20 -7.30 -6.38 6.21
N TRP A 21 -7.32 -5.31 5.40
CA TRP A 21 -6.24 -4.32 5.33
C TRP A 21 -6.76 -2.92 5.63
N LYS A 22 -6.37 -2.36 6.77
CA LYS A 22 -6.69 -0.99 7.16
C LYS A 22 -5.66 -0.01 6.57
N PRO A 23 -6.08 0.98 5.77
CA PRO A 23 -5.17 2.03 5.30
C PRO A 23 -4.60 2.83 6.47
N LEU A 24 -3.29 3.06 6.46
CA LEU A 24 -2.57 3.85 7.46
C LEU A 24 -2.02 5.16 6.89
N SER A 25 -1.45 5.10 5.70
CA SER A 25 -0.81 6.24 5.05
C SER A 25 -0.83 6.07 3.54
N ALA A 26 -0.80 7.18 2.82
CA ALA A 26 -0.68 7.18 1.38
C ALA A 26 0.09 8.41 0.91
N LYS A 27 0.84 8.26 -0.18
CA LYS A 27 1.66 9.32 -0.77
C LYS A 27 1.53 9.26 -2.29
N LYS A 28 1.23 10.40 -2.91
CA LYS A 28 1.29 10.56 -4.37
C LYS A 28 2.72 10.92 -4.79
N ASN A 29 3.21 10.34 -5.87
CA ASN A 29 4.59 10.54 -6.33
C ASN A 29 4.75 11.54 -7.46
N GLY A 30 3.65 12.12 -7.97
CA GLY A 30 3.68 13.18 -8.98
C GLY A 30 3.86 12.71 -10.43
N ASP A 31 3.98 11.40 -10.63
CA ASP A 31 4.16 10.69 -11.90
C ASP A 31 2.93 9.83 -12.28
N GLY A 32 1.78 10.09 -11.65
CA GLY A 32 0.58 9.27 -11.79
C GLY A 32 0.52 8.07 -10.82
N THR A 33 1.54 7.87 -9.99
CA THR A 33 1.58 6.76 -9.04
C THR A 33 1.32 7.15 -7.59
N VAL A 34 0.88 6.17 -6.80
CA VAL A 34 0.55 6.31 -5.38
C VAL A 34 1.12 5.14 -4.59
N ASP A 35 1.83 5.46 -3.52
CA ASP A 35 2.18 4.53 -2.46
C ASP A 35 1.08 4.49 -1.41
N ILE A 36 0.67 3.29 -1.00
CA ILE A 36 -0.32 3.11 0.07
C ILE A 36 0.21 2.07 1.06
N LEU A 37 0.20 2.43 2.34
CA LEU A 37 0.54 1.54 3.44
C LEU A 37 -0.73 1.13 4.17
N TYR A 38 -0.88 -0.17 4.36
CA TYR A 38 -1.96 -0.80 5.10
C TYR A 38 -1.39 -1.60 6.28
N ARG A 39 -2.22 -1.79 7.31
CA ARG A 39 -2.01 -2.74 8.41
C ARG A 39 -3.02 -3.86 8.31
N ASN A 40 -2.58 -5.09 8.55
CA ASN A 40 -3.48 -6.23 8.62
C ASN A 40 -4.34 -6.16 9.89
N LEU A 41 -5.64 -6.40 9.75
CA LEU A 41 -6.63 -6.41 10.84
C LEU A 41 -6.79 -7.80 11.47
N LEU A 42 -6.38 -8.85 10.77
CA LEU A 42 -6.55 -10.25 11.15
C LEU A 42 -5.24 -10.89 11.64
N LEU A 43 -4.09 -10.31 11.27
CA LEU A 43 -2.75 -10.83 11.53
C LEU A 43 -1.85 -9.77 12.18
N GLY A 44 -1.01 -10.22 13.10
CA GLY A 44 -0.16 -9.36 13.91
C GLY A 44 -0.93 -8.65 15.02
N ASP A 45 -0.19 -8.03 15.94
CA ASP A 45 -0.75 -7.26 17.05
C ASP A 45 -0.14 -5.85 17.09
N GLU A 46 -0.28 -5.13 18.21
CA GLU A 46 0.28 -3.78 18.36
C GLU A 46 1.80 -3.77 18.48
N ASN A 47 2.40 -4.84 19.00
CA ASN A 47 3.84 -4.97 19.20
C ASN A 47 4.53 -5.55 17.96
N ASP A 48 3.87 -6.49 17.26
CA ASP A 48 4.32 -7.09 16.00
C ASP A 48 3.25 -7.00 14.90
N PRO A 49 3.01 -5.79 14.34
CA PRO A 49 2.04 -5.60 13.27
C PRO A 49 2.54 -6.16 11.93
N VAL A 50 1.60 -6.70 11.14
CA VAL A 50 1.82 -7.04 9.73
C VAL A 50 1.35 -5.89 8.85
N PHE A 51 2.23 -5.42 7.96
CA PHE A 51 1.93 -4.37 7.01
C PHE A 51 1.87 -4.90 5.59
N LEU A 52 1.16 -4.15 4.75
CA LEU A 52 1.16 -4.28 3.30
C LEU A 52 1.44 -2.90 2.73
N TRP A 53 2.52 -2.78 1.96
CA TRP A 53 2.75 -1.63 1.10
C TRP A 53 2.34 -2.00 -0.33
N VAL A 54 1.67 -1.07 -1.00
CA VAL A 54 1.19 -1.22 -2.37
C VAL A 54 1.59 0.02 -3.15
N TYR A 55 2.21 -0.20 -4.31
CA TYR A 55 2.53 0.82 -5.29
C TYR A 55 1.57 0.68 -6.47
N VAL A 56 0.81 1.74 -6.75
CA VAL A 56 -0.24 1.70 -7.77
C VAL A 56 -0.06 2.81 -8.79
N ASN A 57 -0.44 2.52 -10.03
CA ASN A 57 -0.58 3.51 -11.09
C ASN A 57 -2.03 3.91 -11.26
N ILE A 58 -2.27 5.19 -11.49
CA ILE A 58 -3.57 5.74 -11.89
C ILE A 58 -3.54 5.89 -13.41
N ILE A 59 -4.37 5.13 -14.12
CA ILE A 59 -4.39 5.10 -15.58
C ILE A 59 -5.36 6.15 -16.12
N GLU A 60 -6.55 6.27 -15.52
CA GLU A 60 -7.56 7.25 -15.88
C GLU A 60 -8.04 8.02 -14.63
N GLU A 61 -8.19 9.34 -14.78
CA GLU A 61 -8.49 10.27 -13.68
C GLU A 61 -9.89 10.91 -13.78
N ASP A 62 -10.81 10.33 -14.54
CA ASP A 62 -12.14 10.90 -14.71
C ASP A 62 -13.12 10.44 -13.61
N GLU A 63 -14.18 11.25 -13.39
CA GLU A 63 -15.13 11.03 -12.30
C GLU A 63 -15.98 9.76 -12.45
N GLU A 64 -16.04 9.17 -13.64
CA GLU A 64 -16.82 7.95 -13.93
C GLU A 64 -15.90 6.74 -14.15
N ASP A 65 -14.77 6.91 -14.85
CA ASP A 65 -13.85 5.83 -15.21
C ASP A 65 -12.49 6.03 -14.52
N THR A 66 -12.37 5.52 -13.28
CA THR A 66 -11.09 5.51 -12.56
C THR A 66 -10.48 4.13 -12.63
N GLU A 67 -9.47 3.96 -13.48
CA GLU A 67 -8.70 2.74 -13.51
C GLU A 67 -7.42 2.85 -12.67
N VAL A 68 -7.38 2.08 -11.58
CA VAL A 68 -6.17 1.88 -10.77
C VAL A 68 -5.60 0.49 -11.04
N ARG A 69 -4.27 0.42 -11.19
CA ARG A 69 -3.53 -0.83 -11.36
C ARG A 69 -2.43 -0.96 -10.31
N ILE A 70 -2.35 -2.11 -9.65
CA ILE A 70 -1.22 -2.44 -8.79
C ILE A 70 0.01 -2.71 -9.66
N LEU A 71 1.08 -1.96 -9.42
CA LEU A 71 2.39 -2.19 -10.02
C LEU A 71 3.20 -3.14 -9.16
N GLU A 72 3.26 -2.86 -7.85
CA GLU A 72 4.00 -3.68 -6.89
C GLU A 72 3.25 -3.76 -5.56
N ARG A 73 3.53 -4.83 -4.80
CA ARG A 73 3.07 -4.96 -3.42
C ARG A 73 4.03 -5.80 -2.62
N MET A 74 4.15 -5.48 -1.33
CA MET A 74 5.01 -6.19 -0.40
C MET A 74 4.36 -6.23 0.97
N THR A 75 4.27 -7.43 1.55
CA THR A 75 3.93 -7.62 2.96
C THR A 75 5.19 -7.70 3.79
N PHE A 76 5.20 -7.04 4.94
CA PHE A 76 6.36 -7.05 5.83
C PHE A 76 5.95 -6.83 7.29
N LYS A 77 6.82 -7.26 8.20
CA LYS A 77 6.79 -6.96 9.63
C LYS A 77 7.83 -5.89 9.97
N LYS A 78 7.76 -5.38 11.20
CA LYS A 78 8.75 -4.44 11.72
C LYS A 78 10.19 -5.01 11.70
N GLU A 79 10.33 -6.30 11.95
CA GLU A 79 11.65 -6.98 11.94
C GLU A 79 12.29 -7.00 10.55
N ASP A 80 11.49 -7.13 9.48
CA ASP A 80 11.98 -7.09 8.11
C ASP A 80 12.62 -5.73 7.79
N LEU A 81 12.00 -4.63 8.24
CA LEU A 81 12.56 -3.29 8.09
C LEU A 81 13.85 -3.11 8.89
N ALA A 82 13.91 -3.64 10.11
CA ALA A 82 15.11 -3.59 10.93
C ALA A 82 16.25 -4.37 10.27
N TRP A 83 15.95 -5.50 9.64
CA TRP A 83 16.90 -6.27 8.85
C TRP A 83 17.39 -5.48 7.63
N VAL A 84 16.48 -4.94 6.81
CA VAL A 84 16.83 -4.13 5.62
C VAL A 84 17.74 -2.96 6.01
N ALA A 85 17.39 -2.18 7.04
CA ALA A 85 18.20 -1.04 7.49
C ALA A 85 19.61 -1.46 7.95
N LYS A 86 19.73 -2.62 8.59
CA LYS A 86 21.02 -3.15 9.09
C LYS A 86 21.95 -3.67 7.99
N PHE A 87 21.39 -4.15 6.87
CA PHE A 87 22.17 -4.79 5.80
C PHE A 87 22.37 -3.89 4.58
N VAL A 88 21.40 -3.05 4.21
CA VAL A 88 21.55 -2.10 3.09
C VAL A 88 22.59 -1.03 3.41
N SER A 89 22.73 -0.64 4.67
CA SER A 89 23.75 0.32 5.12
C SER A 89 25.20 -0.18 5.02
N LYS A 90 25.44 -1.45 4.69
CA LYS A 90 26.78 -2.05 4.64
C LYS A 90 27.42 -2.12 3.25
N PHE A 91 26.67 -1.81 2.19
CA PHE A 91 27.21 -1.72 0.83
C PHE A 91 27.48 -0.25 0.46
N GLY A 92 28.27 0.43 1.29
CA GLY A 92 28.81 1.78 1.05
C GLY A 92 30.32 1.73 0.93
#